data_AF-A0A939ZKP7-F1
#
_entry.id   AF-A0A939ZKP7-F1
#
_cell.length_a   1.000
_cell.length_b   1.000
_cell.length_c   1.000
_cell.angle_alpha   90.00
_cell.angle_beta   90.00
_cell.angle_gamma   90.00
#
_symmetry.space_group_name_H-M   'P 1'
#
loop_
_entity.id
_entity.type
_entity.pdbx_description
1 polymer ?
#
loop_
_entity_poly.entity_id
_entity_poly.type
_entity_poly.pdbx_seq_one_letter_code
_entity_poly.pdbx_strand_id
1 'polypeptide(L)'
;MNRNDVLTLIGILIWSMLLGSCTDVQPYSGTSPFEYREIHLPALTEEEEAPKYLNSIDRDWGIWGHNLSTVLPDKPSPSVYAKDGITVNKEQFCFSSDALFGYIKDYIKSNYGHEHTMRFAILPNDNSVVCNCERCLACGNTEHDCSGAVHHLLERLCKEFPNHIFFTSHYRTTSRVPDQPLPENAGVLVSAIDFPLSPVHTKAEDEFTALLAQWSGRTSRLYVWDYINNFDDYFTPYPIFDAIRYRMQLYAKHGVNGIFLNGSGYEYSTMYKLKTRVLAALFEDPNTRWR
;
A
#
# COMPACT_ATOMS: atom_id res chain seq x y z
N MET A 1 36.91 45.65 30.17
CA MET A 1 37.08 44.26 29.70
C MET A 1 38.36 44.19 28.91
N ASN A 2 39.25 43.28 29.31
CA ASN A 2 40.62 43.24 28.82
C ASN A 2 40.68 42.44 27.51
N ARG A 3 41.67 42.72 26.65
CA ARG A 3 41.81 42.12 25.31
C ARG A 3 41.93 40.58 25.31
N ASN A 4 42.19 39.99 26.48
CA ASN A 4 42.25 38.54 26.71
C ASN A 4 40.88 37.88 26.97
N ASP A 5 39.84 38.64 27.33
CA ASP A 5 38.49 38.10 27.55
C ASP A 5 37.78 37.81 26.20
N VAL A 6 38.16 38.54 25.15
CA VAL A 6 37.59 38.41 23.80
C VAL A 6 38.11 37.14 23.09
N LEU A 7 39.36 36.74 23.32
CA LEU A 7 39.94 35.53 22.72
C LEU A 7 39.38 34.24 23.34
N THR A 8 39.03 34.26 24.63
CA THR A 8 38.39 33.11 25.31
C THR A 8 36.94 32.91 24.87
N LEU A 9 36.21 34.01 24.59
CA LEU A 9 34.85 33.92 24.02
C LEU A 9 34.84 33.45 22.55
N ILE A 10 35.84 33.84 21.75
CA ILE A 10 35.98 33.36 20.37
C ILE A 10 36.38 31.88 20.33
N GLY A 11 37.19 31.41 21.29
CA GLY A 11 37.56 29.98 21.40
C GLY A 11 36.38 29.07 21.79
N ILE A 12 35.44 29.55 22.59
CA ILE A 12 34.25 28.79 23.01
C ILE A 12 33.19 28.76 21.90
N LEU A 13 33.09 29.80 21.07
CA LEU A 13 32.18 29.87 19.92
C LEU A 13 32.62 28.99 18.72
N ILE A 14 33.89 28.58 18.65
CA ILE A 14 34.39 27.69 17.58
C ILE A 14 34.24 26.21 17.95
N TRP A 15 34.09 25.87 19.24
CA TRP A 15 33.84 24.48 19.67
C TRP A 15 32.37 24.06 19.62
N SER A 16 31.43 25.01 19.61
CA SER A 16 30.00 24.73 19.42
C SER A 16 29.59 24.48 17.97
N MET A 17 30.49 24.66 16.99
CA MET A 17 30.25 24.32 15.58
C MET A 17 30.63 22.87 15.21
N LEU A 18 31.10 22.06 16.17
CA LEU A 18 31.46 20.65 15.97
C LEU A 18 30.49 19.64 16.63
N LEU A 19 29.41 20.13 17.21
CA LEU A 19 28.24 19.30 17.53
C LEU A 19 27.26 19.44 16.36
N GLY A 20 27.51 18.67 15.30
CA GLY A 20 26.54 18.50 14.23
C GLY A 20 25.21 18.10 14.84
N SER A 21 24.18 18.91 14.64
CA SER A 21 22.81 18.50 14.86
C SER A 21 22.58 17.19 14.12
N CYS A 22 22.15 16.16 14.84
CA CYS A 22 21.81 14.84 14.32
C CYS A 22 20.50 14.88 13.51
N THR A 23 20.38 15.86 12.61
CA THR A 23 19.18 16.17 11.82
C THR A 23 19.49 16.59 10.38
N ASP A 24 20.75 16.65 9.96
CA ASP A 24 21.12 17.01 8.60
C ASP A 24 20.95 15.82 7.64
N VAL A 25 19.69 15.52 7.36
CA VAL A 25 19.29 14.77 6.16
C VAL A 25 19.62 15.65 4.95
N GLN A 26 20.68 15.33 4.22
CA GLN A 26 21.02 15.99 2.96
C GLN A 26 19.92 15.68 1.92
N PRO A 27 19.21 16.66 1.36
CA PRO A 27 18.20 16.40 0.35
C PRO A 27 18.84 15.95 -0.96
N TYR A 28 18.45 14.77 -1.43
CA TYR A 28 18.76 14.26 -2.77
C TYR A 28 17.98 15.06 -3.84
N SER A 29 18.64 15.33 -4.95
CA SER A 29 18.11 16.15 -6.06
C SER A 29 17.37 15.34 -7.14
N GLY A 30 17.00 14.09 -6.88
CA GLY A 30 16.28 13.24 -7.83
C GLY A 30 14.79 13.09 -7.49
N THR A 31 13.98 12.82 -8.51
CA THR A 31 12.58 12.45 -8.34
C THR A 31 12.50 11.05 -7.73
N SER A 32 11.83 10.91 -6.59
CA SER A 32 11.65 9.60 -5.93
C SER A 32 11.06 8.55 -6.88
N PRO A 33 11.49 7.27 -6.76
CA PRO A 33 11.07 6.19 -7.67
C PRO A 33 9.62 5.76 -7.48
N PHE A 34 8.95 6.26 -6.43
CA PHE A 34 7.59 5.87 -6.09
C PHE A 34 6.61 6.99 -6.45
N GLU A 35 5.58 6.69 -7.23
CA GLU A 35 4.43 7.58 -7.47
C GLU A 35 3.42 7.56 -6.32
N TYR A 36 3.35 6.46 -5.54
CA TYR A 36 2.48 6.35 -4.37
C TYR A 36 3.30 6.09 -3.10
N ARG A 37 3.13 6.94 -2.09
CA ARG A 37 3.99 7.00 -0.90
C ARG A 37 3.15 7.21 0.35
N GLU A 38 2.70 6.13 0.96
CA GLU A 38 1.91 6.23 2.18
C GLU A 38 2.61 5.62 3.38
N ILE A 39 2.52 6.34 4.50
CA ILE A 39 2.92 5.86 5.83
C ILE A 39 1.66 5.91 6.70
N HIS A 40 1.04 4.78 6.95
CA HIS A 40 -0.22 4.73 7.70
C HIS A 40 0.04 4.79 9.21
N LEU A 41 0.40 5.99 9.69
CA LEU A 41 0.68 6.36 11.07
C LEU A 41 -0.07 7.66 11.44
N PRO A 42 -0.33 7.93 12.74
CA PRO A 42 -1.17 9.07 13.16
C PRO A 42 -0.63 10.45 12.77
N ALA A 43 0.70 10.60 12.63
CA ALA A 43 1.29 11.89 12.25
C ALA A 43 0.90 12.34 10.83
N LEU A 44 0.37 11.44 10.00
CA LEU A 44 -0.16 11.75 8.68
C LEU A 44 -1.66 12.02 8.67
N THR A 45 -2.36 11.67 9.74
CA THR A 45 -3.79 11.95 9.92
C THR A 45 -3.99 13.29 10.66
N GLU A 46 -2.96 13.79 11.35
CA GLU A 46 -2.82 15.15 11.85
C GLU A 46 -2.25 16.09 10.74
N GLU A 47 -3.10 16.49 9.77
CA GLU A 47 -2.76 17.15 8.48
C GLU A 47 -1.71 18.29 8.49
N GLU A 48 -1.45 18.97 9.61
CA GLU A 48 -0.55 20.14 9.65
C GLU A 48 0.95 19.80 9.61
N GLU A 49 1.38 18.57 9.96
CA GLU A 49 2.80 18.20 10.05
C GLU A 49 3.29 17.27 8.92
N ALA A 50 2.39 16.75 8.10
CA ALA A 50 2.70 15.80 7.04
C ALA A 50 3.34 16.46 5.80
N PRO A 51 4.46 15.93 5.27
CA PRO A 51 4.98 16.39 3.99
C PRO A 51 3.94 16.22 2.86
N LYS A 52 3.62 17.32 2.17
CA LYS A 52 2.53 17.38 1.16
C LYS A 52 2.68 16.43 -0.03
N TYR A 53 3.87 15.85 -0.23
CA TYR A 53 4.12 14.88 -1.31
C TYR A 53 3.72 13.44 -0.93
N LEU A 54 3.36 13.19 0.34
CA LEU A 54 2.92 11.87 0.79
C LEU A 54 1.43 11.65 0.48
N ASN A 55 1.13 10.40 0.16
CA ASN A 55 -0.22 9.92 -0.06
C ASN A 55 -0.92 9.56 1.24
N SER A 56 -2.25 9.48 1.18
CA SER A 56 -3.12 9.06 2.27
C SER A 56 -4.28 8.25 1.70
N ILE A 57 -4.62 7.14 2.36
CA ILE A 57 -5.78 6.31 2.00
C ILE A 57 -7.07 7.11 1.96
N ASP A 58 -7.25 8.08 2.87
CA ASP A 58 -8.50 8.81 3.03
C ASP A 58 -8.74 9.81 1.89
N ARG A 59 -7.64 10.31 1.29
CA ARG A 59 -7.70 11.31 0.22
C ARG A 59 -7.58 10.68 -1.16
N ASP A 60 -6.71 9.67 -1.30
CA ASP A 60 -6.25 9.22 -2.60
C ASP A 60 -6.97 7.93 -3.08
N TRP A 61 -7.87 7.37 -2.26
CA TRP A 61 -8.65 6.16 -2.57
C TRP A 61 -10.14 6.36 -2.32
N GLY A 62 -10.95 5.96 -3.30
CA GLY A 62 -12.40 5.94 -3.13
C GLY A 62 -12.92 4.67 -2.45
N ILE A 63 -12.13 3.58 -2.50
CA ILE A 63 -12.30 2.36 -1.72
C ILE A 63 -10.89 1.89 -1.36
N TRP A 64 -10.62 1.69 -0.07
CA TRP A 64 -9.35 1.17 0.42
C TRP A 64 -9.53 -0.15 1.16
N GLY A 65 -8.57 -1.06 1.00
CA GLY A 65 -8.52 -2.33 1.74
C GLY A 65 -9.70 -3.26 1.47
N HIS A 66 -10.01 -4.10 2.46
CA HIS A 66 -11.06 -5.13 2.39
C HIS A 66 -12.48 -4.56 2.66
N ASN A 67 -12.80 -3.39 2.09
CA ASN A 67 -14.00 -2.61 2.41
C ASN A 67 -15.06 -2.58 1.30
N LEU A 68 -15.09 -3.56 0.39
CA LEU A 68 -16.10 -3.62 -0.68
C LEU A 68 -17.55 -3.69 -0.16
N SER A 69 -17.76 -4.14 1.09
CA SER A 69 -19.09 -4.14 1.72
C SER A 69 -19.72 -2.73 1.80
N THR A 70 -18.91 -1.68 1.84
CA THR A 70 -19.37 -0.28 1.95
C THR A 70 -20.15 0.21 0.74
N VAL A 71 -20.03 -0.46 -0.41
CA VAL A 71 -20.76 -0.10 -1.64
C VAL A 71 -22.15 -0.73 -1.71
N LEU A 72 -22.45 -1.66 -0.80
CA LEU A 72 -23.71 -2.40 -0.82
C LEU A 72 -24.82 -1.59 -0.14
N PRO A 73 -26.05 -1.58 -0.67
CA PRO A 73 -27.20 -1.00 0.02
C PRO A 73 -27.61 -1.88 1.21
N ASP A 74 -28.48 -1.37 2.09
CA ASP A 74 -29.02 -2.10 3.27
C ASP A 74 -29.59 -3.48 2.94
N LYS A 75 -30.16 -3.64 1.74
CA LYS A 75 -30.78 -4.88 1.26
C LYS A 75 -30.23 -5.23 -0.13
N PRO A 76 -29.00 -5.76 -0.22
CA PRO A 76 -28.42 -6.10 -1.50
C PRO A 76 -29.05 -7.39 -2.05
N SER A 77 -28.99 -7.56 -3.37
CA SER A 77 -29.36 -8.82 -4.01
C SER A 77 -28.55 -9.98 -3.41
N PRO A 78 -29.16 -11.14 -3.07
CA PRO A 78 -28.42 -12.31 -2.59
C PRO A 78 -27.32 -12.80 -3.55
N SER A 79 -27.42 -12.42 -4.83
CA SER A 79 -26.42 -12.75 -5.85
C SER A 79 -25.06 -12.08 -5.67
N VAL A 80 -24.93 -11.07 -4.78
CA VAL A 80 -23.62 -10.44 -4.50
C VAL A 80 -22.72 -11.32 -3.66
N TYR A 81 -23.29 -12.27 -2.91
CA TYR A 81 -22.55 -13.09 -1.97
C TYR A 81 -21.97 -14.34 -2.62
N ALA A 82 -20.86 -14.81 -2.08
CA ALA A 82 -20.20 -16.03 -2.50
C ALA A 82 -21.15 -17.22 -2.38
N LYS A 83 -20.93 -18.23 -3.22
CA LYS A 83 -21.66 -19.49 -3.18
C LYS A 83 -20.71 -20.66 -3.14
N ASP A 84 -21.06 -21.64 -2.34
CA ASP A 84 -20.51 -22.99 -2.43
C ASP A 84 -21.64 -23.91 -2.91
N GLY A 85 -21.63 -24.22 -4.22
CA GLY A 85 -22.76 -24.85 -4.89
C GLY A 85 -24.06 -24.01 -4.75
N ILE A 86 -25.04 -24.55 -4.02
CA ILE A 86 -26.33 -23.90 -3.76
C ILE A 86 -26.35 -23.03 -2.49
N THR A 87 -25.35 -23.18 -1.63
CA THR A 87 -25.31 -22.50 -0.33
C THR A 87 -24.70 -21.11 -0.49
N VAL A 88 -25.36 -20.09 0.04
CA VAL A 88 -24.86 -18.71 0.06
C VAL A 88 -23.99 -18.52 1.29
N ASN A 89 -22.76 -18.03 1.11
CA ASN A 89 -21.88 -17.58 2.17
C ASN A 89 -21.76 -16.05 2.12
N LYS A 90 -22.27 -15.36 3.16
CA LYS A 90 -22.28 -13.90 3.25
C LYS A 90 -20.96 -13.28 3.72
N GLU A 91 -20.00 -14.10 4.13
CA GLU A 91 -18.66 -13.65 4.55
C GLU A 91 -17.81 -13.18 3.35
N GLN A 92 -18.20 -13.52 2.13
CA GLN A 92 -17.48 -13.16 0.91
C GLN A 92 -18.40 -12.82 -0.24
N PHE A 93 -17.85 -12.19 -1.28
CA PHE A 93 -18.57 -11.80 -2.48
C PHE A 93 -18.40 -12.77 -3.66
N CYS A 94 -19.37 -12.73 -4.56
CA CYS A 94 -19.31 -13.34 -5.88
C CYS A 94 -18.78 -12.30 -6.88
N PHE A 95 -17.49 -12.34 -7.20
CA PHE A 95 -16.85 -11.35 -8.08
C PHE A 95 -17.33 -11.42 -9.54
N SER A 96 -17.94 -12.53 -9.96
CA SER A 96 -18.59 -12.62 -11.27
C SER A 96 -20.03 -12.06 -11.29
N SER A 97 -20.55 -11.59 -10.15
CA SER A 97 -21.93 -11.11 -10.02
C SER A 97 -22.15 -9.76 -10.71
N ASP A 98 -23.19 -9.70 -11.55
CA ASP A 98 -23.60 -8.44 -12.19
C ASP A 98 -24.19 -7.44 -11.18
N ALA A 99 -24.79 -7.94 -10.10
CA ALA A 99 -25.29 -7.07 -9.04
C ALA A 99 -24.13 -6.38 -8.30
N LEU A 100 -23.07 -7.12 -7.96
CA LEU A 100 -21.88 -6.54 -7.32
C LEU A 100 -21.21 -5.49 -8.23
N PHE A 101 -21.03 -5.82 -9.51
CA PHE A 101 -20.53 -4.86 -10.50
C PHE A 101 -21.41 -3.60 -10.57
N GLY A 102 -22.74 -3.78 -10.58
CA GLY A 102 -23.70 -2.68 -10.57
C GLY A 102 -23.55 -1.77 -9.36
N TYR A 103 -23.47 -2.33 -8.15
CA TYR A 103 -23.32 -1.54 -6.92
C TYR A 103 -21.99 -0.78 -6.87
N ILE A 104 -20.88 -1.40 -7.26
CA ILE A 104 -19.58 -0.71 -7.34
C ILE A 104 -19.65 0.43 -8.36
N LYS A 105 -20.21 0.18 -9.53
CA LYS A 105 -20.37 1.19 -10.59
C LYS A 105 -21.21 2.37 -10.09
N ASP A 106 -22.35 2.11 -9.47
CA ASP A 106 -23.26 3.16 -9.01
C ASP A 106 -22.64 3.97 -7.86
N TYR A 107 -21.90 3.31 -6.95
CA TYR A 107 -21.11 3.96 -5.91
C TYR A 107 -20.05 4.89 -6.51
N ILE A 108 -19.26 4.43 -7.49
CA ILE A 108 -18.23 5.24 -8.14
C ILE A 108 -18.86 6.45 -8.84
N LYS A 109 -19.92 6.24 -9.64
CA LYS A 109 -20.60 7.33 -10.34
C LYS A 109 -21.14 8.40 -9.41
N SER A 110 -21.74 7.97 -8.28
CA SER A 110 -22.40 8.89 -7.36
C SER A 110 -21.44 9.72 -6.52
N ASN A 111 -20.25 9.18 -6.21
CA ASN A 111 -19.30 9.81 -5.28
C ASN A 111 -18.08 10.42 -5.97
N TYR A 112 -17.63 9.87 -7.10
CA TYR A 112 -16.36 10.23 -7.76
C TYR A 112 -16.53 10.63 -9.24
N GLY A 113 -17.67 10.30 -9.86
CA GLY A 113 -17.97 10.68 -11.23
C GLY A 113 -17.09 9.99 -12.28
N HIS A 114 -16.70 10.73 -13.33
CA HIS A 114 -15.84 10.21 -14.42
C HIS A 114 -14.66 11.13 -14.75
N GLU A 115 -14.65 12.38 -14.29
CA GLU A 115 -13.72 13.41 -14.77
C GLU A 115 -12.37 13.40 -14.05
N HIS A 116 -12.36 13.07 -12.75
CA HIS A 116 -11.14 13.04 -11.94
C HIS A 116 -10.64 11.61 -11.75
N THR A 117 -9.33 11.44 -11.68
CA THR A 117 -8.73 10.14 -11.36
C THR A 117 -8.85 9.86 -9.87
N MET A 118 -9.28 8.65 -9.54
CA MET A 118 -9.36 8.12 -8.18
C MET A 118 -8.89 6.67 -8.20
N ARG A 119 -8.33 6.19 -7.08
CA ARG A 119 -7.91 4.79 -6.92
C ARG A 119 -8.99 3.98 -6.20
N PHE A 120 -9.16 2.72 -6.59
CA PHE A 120 -10.11 1.80 -5.95
C PHE A 120 -9.48 0.44 -5.72
N ALA A 121 -9.44 0.00 -4.47
CA ALA A 121 -9.02 -1.36 -4.10
C ALA A 121 -10.23 -2.30 -4.24
N ILE A 122 -10.19 -3.21 -5.20
CA ILE A 122 -11.23 -4.22 -5.46
C ILE A 122 -10.73 -5.55 -4.90
N LEU A 123 -10.79 -5.68 -3.57
CA LEU A 123 -10.19 -6.78 -2.85
C LEU A 123 -11.26 -7.70 -2.23
N PRO A 124 -11.02 -9.03 -2.16
CA PRO A 124 -11.85 -9.92 -1.35
C PRO A 124 -11.90 -9.50 0.11
N ASN A 125 -12.92 -9.91 0.85
CA ASN A 125 -12.86 -9.83 2.32
C ASN A 125 -11.68 -10.65 2.85
N ASP A 126 -11.11 -10.23 3.99
CA ASP A 126 -9.92 -10.85 4.59
C ASP A 126 -10.25 -12.20 5.28
N ASN A 127 -10.59 -13.19 4.46
CA ASN A 127 -10.89 -14.55 4.86
C ASN A 127 -10.48 -15.55 3.75
N SER A 128 -10.70 -16.83 4.01
CA SER A 128 -10.36 -17.91 3.09
C SER A 128 -11.51 -18.35 2.19
N VAL A 129 -12.64 -17.66 2.20
CA VAL A 129 -13.83 -18.06 1.43
C VAL A 129 -13.62 -17.70 -0.03
N VAL A 130 -13.93 -18.63 -0.93
CA VAL A 130 -13.94 -18.42 -2.38
C VAL A 130 -15.29 -18.80 -2.95
N CYS A 131 -15.80 -18.00 -3.88
CA CYS A 131 -17.04 -18.30 -4.59
C CYS A 131 -16.79 -19.35 -5.67
N ASN A 132 -17.51 -20.47 -5.58
CA ASN A 132 -17.46 -21.62 -6.50
C ASN A 132 -18.70 -21.70 -7.41
N CYS A 133 -19.40 -20.59 -7.64
CA CYS A 133 -20.50 -20.59 -8.61
C CYS A 133 -19.95 -20.82 -10.03
N GLU A 134 -20.79 -21.34 -10.93
CA GLU A 134 -20.39 -21.69 -12.30
C GLU A 134 -19.69 -20.53 -13.04
N ARG A 135 -20.15 -19.28 -12.84
CA ARG A 135 -19.54 -18.09 -13.45
C ARG A 135 -18.15 -17.79 -12.88
N CYS A 136 -17.96 -17.94 -11.58
CA CYS A 136 -16.64 -17.75 -10.95
C CYS A 136 -15.65 -18.84 -11.35
N LEU A 137 -16.11 -20.10 -11.43
CA LEU A 137 -15.31 -21.21 -11.96
C LEU A 137 -14.93 -20.98 -13.42
N ALA A 138 -15.84 -20.46 -14.23
CA ALA A 138 -15.55 -20.09 -15.63
C ALA A 138 -14.53 -18.95 -15.75
N CYS A 139 -14.45 -18.05 -14.76
CA CYS A 139 -13.38 -17.06 -14.68
C CYS A 139 -12.03 -17.65 -14.19
N GLY A 140 -12.00 -18.92 -13.81
CA GLY A 140 -10.79 -19.62 -13.36
C GLY A 140 -10.60 -19.63 -11.84
N ASN A 141 -11.65 -19.41 -11.04
CA ASN A 141 -11.57 -19.66 -9.60
C ASN A 141 -11.27 -21.14 -9.32
N THR A 142 -10.53 -21.38 -8.25
CA THR A 142 -10.33 -22.70 -7.65
C THR A 142 -10.94 -22.71 -6.25
N GLU A 143 -10.83 -23.83 -5.53
CA GLU A 143 -11.30 -23.93 -4.15
C GLU A 143 -10.67 -22.88 -3.20
N HIS A 144 -9.47 -22.40 -3.51
CA HIS A 144 -8.69 -21.52 -2.62
C HIS A 144 -8.21 -20.24 -3.30
N ASP A 145 -8.50 -20.04 -4.59
CA ASP A 145 -8.08 -18.86 -5.33
C ASP A 145 -9.23 -18.25 -6.13
N CYS A 146 -9.48 -16.96 -5.91
CA CYS A 146 -10.51 -16.17 -6.57
C CYS A 146 -9.95 -15.13 -7.55
N SER A 147 -8.64 -15.18 -7.85
CA SER A 147 -7.95 -14.20 -8.71
C SER A 147 -8.64 -14.08 -10.08
N GLY A 148 -9.09 -15.19 -10.63
CA GLY A 148 -9.79 -15.23 -11.92
C GLY A 148 -11.04 -14.34 -11.96
N ALA A 149 -11.96 -14.53 -11.02
CA ALA A 149 -13.18 -13.73 -10.95
C ALA A 149 -12.92 -12.28 -10.52
N VAL A 150 -11.95 -12.03 -9.64
CA VAL A 150 -11.55 -10.67 -9.25
C VAL A 150 -10.99 -9.91 -10.44
N HIS A 151 -10.08 -10.51 -11.22
CA HIS A 151 -9.54 -9.90 -12.45
C HIS A 151 -10.65 -9.61 -13.47
N HIS A 152 -11.59 -10.53 -13.65
CA HIS A 152 -12.74 -10.30 -14.53
C HIS A 152 -13.58 -9.08 -14.10
N LEU A 153 -13.82 -8.92 -12.80
CA LEU A 153 -14.51 -7.73 -12.28
C LEU A 153 -13.69 -6.46 -12.50
N LEU A 154 -12.38 -6.53 -12.23
CA LEU A 154 -11.44 -5.43 -12.41
C LEU A 154 -11.45 -4.93 -13.87
N GLU A 155 -11.39 -5.84 -14.84
CA GLU A 155 -11.45 -5.51 -16.28
C GLU A 155 -12.75 -4.81 -16.67
N ARG A 156 -13.88 -5.25 -16.13
CA ARG A 156 -15.18 -4.60 -16.37
C ARG A 156 -15.21 -3.17 -15.84
N LEU A 157 -14.66 -2.96 -14.64
CA LEU A 157 -14.57 -1.63 -14.02
C LEU A 157 -13.62 -0.71 -14.79
N CYS A 158 -12.46 -1.22 -15.21
CA CYS A 158 -11.49 -0.48 -16.01
C CYS A 158 -12.10 0.02 -17.34
N LYS A 159 -12.92 -0.81 -17.99
CA LYS A 159 -13.63 -0.44 -19.24
C LYS A 159 -14.72 0.61 -19.00
N GLU A 160 -15.44 0.51 -17.88
CA GLU A 160 -16.51 1.47 -17.54
C GLU A 160 -15.94 2.83 -17.10
N PHE A 161 -14.79 2.84 -16.43
CA PHE A 161 -14.17 4.03 -15.84
C PHE A 161 -12.71 4.19 -16.28
N PRO A 162 -12.45 4.60 -17.54
CA PRO A 162 -11.08 4.68 -18.08
C PRO A 162 -10.18 5.68 -17.36
N ASN A 163 -10.75 6.69 -16.68
CA ASN A 163 -9.98 7.72 -15.97
C ASN A 163 -9.63 7.34 -14.53
N HIS A 164 -10.26 6.31 -13.97
CA HIS A 164 -9.97 5.80 -12.62
C HIS A 164 -8.96 4.65 -12.68
N ILE A 165 -8.30 4.40 -11.55
CA ILE A 165 -7.30 3.35 -11.42
C ILE A 165 -7.81 2.28 -10.46
N PHE A 166 -7.76 1.02 -10.85
CA PHE A 166 -8.28 -0.10 -10.05
C PHE A 166 -7.17 -1.04 -9.61
N PHE A 167 -7.21 -1.48 -8.37
CA PHE A 167 -6.20 -2.39 -7.82
C PHE A 167 -6.84 -3.71 -7.40
N THR A 168 -6.21 -4.81 -7.81
CA THR A 168 -6.36 -6.12 -7.17
C THR A 168 -5.24 -6.31 -6.13
N SER A 169 -5.25 -7.43 -5.39
CA SER A 169 -4.18 -7.80 -4.47
C SER A 169 -3.44 -9.06 -4.92
N HIS A 170 -2.20 -9.20 -4.46
CA HIS A 170 -1.56 -10.52 -4.32
C HIS A 170 -1.46 -10.85 -2.83
N TYR A 171 -2.52 -11.47 -2.31
CA TYR A 171 -2.71 -11.73 -0.88
C TYR A 171 -3.79 -12.82 -0.67
N ARG A 172 -3.47 -13.83 0.13
CA ARG A 172 -4.38 -14.94 0.50
C ARG A 172 -5.11 -15.57 -0.69
N THR A 173 -6.40 -15.28 -0.85
CA THR A 173 -7.27 -15.86 -1.89
C THR A 173 -7.10 -15.22 -3.26
N THR A 174 -6.27 -14.19 -3.41
CA THR A 174 -5.80 -13.71 -4.72
C THR A 174 -4.31 -13.97 -4.84
N SER A 175 -3.92 -15.21 -5.09
CA SER A 175 -2.52 -15.66 -5.09
C SER A 175 -1.97 -15.93 -6.49
N ARG A 176 -2.81 -15.90 -7.53
CA ARG A 176 -2.40 -16.22 -8.89
C ARG A 176 -2.16 -14.97 -9.71
N VAL A 177 -0.95 -14.85 -10.24
CA VAL A 177 -0.62 -13.86 -11.28
C VAL A 177 -1.38 -14.20 -12.56
N PRO A 178 -2.09 -13.25 -13.20
CA PRO A 178 -2.84 -13.54 -14.43
C PRO A 178 -1.90 -13.87 -15.60
N ASP A 179 -2.37 -14.73 -16.50
CA ASP A 179 -1.63 -15.06 -17.73
C ASP A 179 -1.58 -13.89 -18.72
N GLN A 180 -2.61 -13.04 -18.69
CA GLN A 180 -2.72 -11.85 -19.51
C GLN A 180 -2.35 -10.59 -18.70
N PRO A 181 -1.74 -9.58 -19.34
CA PRO A 181 -1.56 -8.28 -18.70
C PRO A 181 -2.88 -7.68 -18.23
N LEU A 182 -2.84 -6.98 -17.09
CA LEU A 182 -3.97 -6.18 -16.62
C LEU A 182 -4.20 -4.98 -17.55
N PRO A 183 -5.42 -4.41 -17.56
CA PRO A 183 -5.69 -3.15 -18.27
C PRO A 183 -4.72 -2.03 -17.87
N GLU A 184 -4.48 -1.08 -18.77
CA GLU A 184 -3.55 0.03 -18.53
C GLU A 184 -3.89 0.86 -17.30
N ASN A 185 -5.16 0.96 -16.91
CA ASN A 185 -5.62 1.65 -15.70
C ASN A 185 -5.88 0.70 -14.53
N ALA A 186 -5.18 -0.44 -14.48
CA ALA A 186 -5.23 -1.36 -13.37
C ALA A 186 -3.84 -1.70 -12.82
N GLY A 187 -3.78 -2.01 -11.52
CA GLY A 187 -2.56 -2.35 -10.81
C GLY A 187 -2.77 -3.47 -9.80
N VAL A 188 -1.69 -3.80 -9.09
CA VAL A 188 -1.70 -4.79 -8.02
C VAL A 188 -1.08 -4.23 -6.75
N LEU A 189 -1.67 -4.58 -5.61
CA LEU A 189 -1.09 -4.44 -4.27
C LEU A 189 -0.50 -5.80 -3.85
N VAL A 190 0.81 -5.95 -3.92
CA VAL A 190 1.50 -7.17 -3.47
C VAL A 190 1.76 -7.07 -1.97
N SER A 191 1.22 -8.01 -1.19
CA SER A 191 1.44 -8.03 0.25
C SER A 191 2.83 -8.54 0.57
N ALA A 192 3.55 -7.83 1.43
CA ALA A 192 4.85 -8.25 1.98
C ALA A 192 4.71 -9.01 3.32
N ILE A 193 3.52 -9.51 3.67
CA ILE A 193 3.24 -10.15 4.97
C ILE A 193 4.14 -11.37 5.23
N ASP A 194 4.45 -12.15 4.19
CA ASP A 194 5.29 -13.34 4.27
C ASP A 194 6.78 -13.03 4.04
N PHE A 195 7.11 -11.77 3.74
CA PHE A 195 8.49 -11.31 3.64
C PHE A 195 8.93 -10.81 5.04
N PRO A 196 9.89 -11.46 5.72
CA PRO A 196 10.31 -11.04 7.05
C PRO A 196 11.03 -9.69 7.04
N LEU A 197 10.72 -8.83 8.02
CA LEU A 197 11.32 -7.51 8.12
C LEU A 197 12.79 -7.63 8.57
N SER A 198 13.70 -7.54 7.61
CA SER A 198 15.14 -7.72 7.80
C SER A 198 15.93 -6.84 6.83
N PRO A 199 17.04 -6.21 7.25
CA PRO A 199 17.96 -5.52 6.36
C PRO A 199 18.99 -6.46 5.71
N VAL A 200 18.83 -7.78 5.89
CA VAL A 200 19.72 -8.80 5.34
C VAL A 200 18.96 -9.67 4.36
N HIS A 201 19.60 -9.94 3.23
CA HIS A 201 19.09 -10.86 2.21
C HIS A 201 18.74 -12.22 2.79
N THR A 202 17.56 -12.74 2.42
CA THR A 202 17.04 -14.02 2.88
C THR A 202 16.42 -14.79 1.71
N LYS A 203 16.17 -16.09 1.88
CA LYS A 203 15.41 -16.87 0.87
C LYS A 203 14.03 -16.28 0.56
N ALA A 204 13.37 -15.69 1.56
CA ALA A 204 12.09 -15.02 1.36
C ALA A 204 12.22 -13.78 0.45
N GLU A 205 13.39 -13.13 0.40
CA GLU A 205 13.66 -12.06 -0.56
C GLU A 205 13.70 -12.60 -2.00
N ASP A 206 14.33 -13.75 -2.24
CA ASP A 206 14.35 -14.37 -3.57
C ASP A 206 12.92 -14.71 -4.03
N GLU A 207 12.12 -15.29 -3.14
CA GLU A 207 10.72 -15.62 -3.42
C GLU A 207 9.89 -14.37 -3.70
N PHE A 208 10.04 -13.31 -2.89
CA PHE A 208 9.33 -12.05 -3.05
C PHE A 208 9.75 -11.31 -4.33
N THR A 209 11.04 -11.23 -4.63
CA THR A 209 11.54 -10.55 -5.83
C THR A 209 11.19 -11.29 -7.11
N ALA A 210 11.14 -12.62 -7.08
CA ALA A 210 10.62 -13.42 -8.19
C ALA A 210 9.13 -13.16 -8.42
N LEU A 211 8.35 -12.99 -7.35
CA LEU A 211 6.95 -12.60 -7.43
C LEU A 211 6.78 -11.18 -8.01
N LEU A 212 7.58 -10.21 -7.57
CA LEU A 212 7.58 -8.86 -8.15
C LEU A 212 7.91 -8.91 -9.65
N ALA A 213 8.92 -9.69 -10.06
CA ALA A 213 9.28 -9.85 -11.46
C ALA A 213 8.14 -10.43 -12.32
N GLN A 214 7.37 -11.39 -11.77
CA GLN A 214 6.18 -11.92 -12.45
C GLN A 214 5.12 -10.83 -12.64
N TRP A 215 4.85 -10.02 -11.60
CA TRP A 215 3.85 -8.94 -11.68
C TRP A 215 4.28 -7.76 -12.56
N SER A 216 5.56 -7.41 -12.59
CA SER A 216 6.09 -6.37 -13.48
C SER A 216 5.87 -6.69 -14.96
N GLY A 217 5.71 -7.97 -15.31
CA GLY A 217 5.30 -8.39 -16.67
C GLY A 217 3.80 -8.27 -16.95
N ARG A 218 2.97 -7.97 -15.95
CA ARG A 218 1.50 -7.93 -16.05
C ARG A 218 0.89 -6.55 -15.86
N THR A 219 1.55 -5.64 -15.16
CA THR A 219 1.07 -4.27 -14.99
C THR A 219 2.24 -3.30 -14.80
N SER A 220 2.04 -2.06 -15.24
CA SER A 220 2.94 -0.95 -14.94
C SER A 220 2.69 -0.31 -13.58
N ARG A 221 1.63 -0.69 -12.84
CA ARG A 221 1.31 -0.19 -11.50
C ARG A 221 1.46 -1.29 -10.47
N LEU A 222 2.71 -1.49 -10.06
CA LEU A 222 3.10 -2.49 -9.07
C LEU A 222 3.32 -1.79 -7.73
N TYR A 223 2.34 -1.95 -6.83
CA TYR A 223 2.40 -1.39 -5.48
C TYR A 223 2.69 -2.50 -4.47
N VAL A 224 3.39 -2.16 -3.39
CA VAL A 224 3.62 -3.07 -2.25
C VAL A 224 2.85 -2.58 -1.03
N TRP A 225 2.15 -3.50 -0.38
CA TRP A 225 1.60 -3.34 0.96
C TRP A 225 2.59 -3.95 1.95
N ASP A 226 3.33 -3.11 2.66
CA ASP A 226 4.32 -3.51 3.66
C ASP A 226 3.88 -3.13 5.08
N TYR A 227 4.52 -3.68 6.10
CA TYR A 227 4.10 -3.66 7.49
C TYR A 227 5.24 -3.11 8.38
N ILE A 228 4.98 -2.02 9.09
CA ILE A 228 6.00 -1.25 9.82
C ILE A 228 5.75 -1.14 11.32
N ASN A 229 4.91 -2.01 11.87
CA ASN A 229 4.57 -2.00 13.29
C ASN A 229 4.48 -3.42 13.87
N ASN A 230 4.66 -3.52 15.18
CA ASN A 230 4.24 -4.70 15.92
C ASN A 230 2.73 -4.62 16.14
N PHE A 231 1.95 -5.52 15.53
CA PHE A 231 0.49 -5.49 15.63
C PHE A 231 -0.07 -6.10 16.93
N ASP A 232 0.75 -6.84 17.68
CA ASP A 232 0.35 -7.38 18.99
C ASP A 232 0.48 -6.31 20.09
N ASP A 233 1.40 -5.37 19.94
CA ASP A 233 1.62 -4.26 20.88
C ASP A 233 2.28 -3.06 20.19
N TYR A 234 1.49 -1.98 20.02
CA TYR A 234 1.93 -0.74 19.37
C TYR A 234 2.97 0.05 20.19
N PHE A 235 3.14 -0.26 21.47
CA PHE A 235 4.08 0.43 22.37
C PHE A 235 5.44 -0.27 22.46
N THR A 236 5.56 -1.52 22.04
CA THR A 236 6.87 -2.17 21.93
C THR A 236 7.72 -1.46 20.87
N PRO A 237 8.95 -1.00 21.21
CA PRO A 237 9.87 -0.43 20.23
C PRO A 237 10.11 -1.41 19.07
N TYR A 238 9.85 -0.96 17.84
CA TYR A 238 9.96 -1.79 16.64
C TYR A 238 11.00 -1.17 15.68
N PRO A 239 12.23 -1.74 15.58
CA PRO A 239 13.35 -1.12 14.88
C PRO A 239 13.26 -1.34 13.36
N ILE A 240 12.57 -0.44 12.66
CA ILE A 240 12.22 -0.62 11.24
C ILE A 240 13.14 0.10 10.25
N PHE A 241 13.95 1.07 10.68
CA PHE A 241 14.56 2.02 9.73
C PHE A 241 15.53 1.38 8.74
N ASP A 242 16.46 0.55 9.21
CA ASP A 242 17.39 -0.18 8.33
C ASP A 242 16.67 -1.13 7.38
N ALA A 243 15.69 -1.87 7.88
CA ALA A 243 14.94 -2.84 7.10
C ALA A 243 14.10 -2.17 6.02
N ILE A 244 13.40 -1.07 6.34
CA ILE A 244 12.57 -0.35 5.37
C ILE A 244 13.41 0.41 4.35
N ARG A 245 14.56 0.99 4.75
CA ARG A 245 15.51 1.55 3.79
C ARG A 245 15.96 0.49 2.77
N TYR A 246 16.41 -0.66 3.25
CA TYR A 246 16.84 -1.77 2.41
C TYR A 246 15.72 -2.23 1.46
N ARG A 247 14.49 -2.38 1.99
CA ARG A 247 13.32 -2.76 1.18
C ARG A 247 12.94 -1.72 0.14
N MET A 248 12.95 -0.43 0.46
CA MET A 248 12.68 0.61 -0.54
C MET A 248 13.69 0.55 -1.70
N GLN A 249 14.96 0.32 -1.41
CA GLN A 249 15.98 0.14 -2.46
C GLN A 249 15.69 -1.11 -3.31
N LEU A 250 15.32 -2.22 -2.67
CA LEU A 250 14.91 -3.46 -3.35
C LEU A 250 13.67 -3.24 -4.23
N TYR A 251 12.64 -2.60 -3.69
CA TYR A 251 11.38 -2.32 -4.38
C TYR A 251 11.61 -1.46 -5.62
N ALA A 252 12.36 -0.37 -5.48
CA ALA A 252 12.71 0.49 -6.61
C ALA A 252 13.49 -0.27 -7.70
N LYS A 253 14.43 -1.14 -7.31
CA LYS A 253 15.20 -1.98 -8.25
C LYS A 253 14.31 -2.97 -9.02
N HIS A 254 13.21 -3.43 -8.43
CA HIS A 254 12.31 -4.43 -9.01
C HIS A 254 11.05 -3.83 -9.67
N GLY A 255 11.02 -2.52 -9.91
CA GLY A 255 9.95 -1.85 -10.66
C GLY A 255 8.70 -1.55 -9.84
N VAL A 256 8.77 -1.68 -8.51
CA VAL A 256 7.70 -1.19 -7.62
C VAL A 256 7.68 0.33 -7.67
N ASN A 257 6.50 0.90 -7.91
CA ASN A 257 6.30 2.33 -8.00
C ASN A 257 5.26 2.87 -7.01
N GLY A 258 4.71 2.03 -6.14
CA GLY A 258 3.91 2.49 -5.01
C GLY A 258 4.18 1.68 -3.76
N ILE A 259 4.18 2.33 -2.60
CA ILE A 259 4.34 1.67 -1.32
C ILE A 259 3.31 2.22 -0.34
N PHE A 260 2.55 1.30 0.25
CA PHE A 260 1.76 1.52 1.45
C PHE A 260 2.48 0.88 2.64
N LEU A 261 3.00 1.70 3.56
CA LEU A 261 3.58 1.23 4.81
C LEU A 261 2.50 1.20 5.89
N ASN A 262 1.96 0.02 6.14
CA ASN A 262 0.94 -0.23 7.15
C ASN A 262 1.52 -0.12 8.56
N GLY A 263 1.18 0.96 9.26
CA GLY A 263 1.56 1.20 10.63
C GLY A 263 0.40 0.99 11.60
N SER A 264 0.32 1.86 12.60
CA SER A 264 -0.75 1.88 13.59
C SER A 264 -1.98 2.67 13.17
N GLY A 265 -2.09 3.08 11.91
CA GLY A 265 -3.22 3.84 11.39
C GLY A 265 -3.50 5.10 12.20
N TYR A 266 -4.68 5.16 12.81
CA TYR A 266 -5.14 6.32 13.60
C TYR A 266 -4.72 6.23 15.06
N GLU A 267 -4.24 5.07 15.53
CA GLU A 267 -3.84 4.88 16.92
C GLU A 267 -2.37 5.24 17.17
N TYR A 268 -2.08 5.81 18.33
CA TYR A 268 -0.70 6.10 18.74
C TYR A 268 0.16 4.84 18.83
N SER A 269 1.40 4.96 18.37
CA SER A 269 2.43 3.93 18.50
C SER A 269 3.78 4.52 18.88
N THR A 270 4.69 3.68 19.35
CA THR A 270 6.01 4.13 19.81
C THR A 270 6.74 4.90 18.72
N MET A 271 7.13 6.14 19.07
CA MET A 271 7.91 7.05 18.23
C MET A 271 7.28 7.34 16.86
N TYR A 272 5.94 7.28 16.72
CA TYR A 272 5.26 7.43 15.43
C TYR A 272 5.65 8.71 14.66
N LYS A 273 5.86 9.86 15.34
CA LYS A 273 6.33 11.10 14.70
C LYS A 273 7.74 10.96 14.10
N LEU A 274 8.67 10.37 14.86
CA LEU A 274 10.03 10.08 14.38
C LEU A 274 9.99 9.09 13.22
N LYS A 275 9.19 8.01 13.34
CA LYS A 275 9.01 7.03 12.27
C LYS A 275 8.52 7.71 10.99
N THR A 276 7.49 8.53 11.09
CA THR A 276 6.93 9.27 9.94
C THR A 276 7.98 10.18 9.30
N ARG A 277 8.72 10.96 10.09
CA ARG A 277 9.77 11.87 9.58
C ARG A 277 10.88 11.11 8.84
N VAL A 278 11.37 10.01 9.40
CA VAL A 278 12.45 9.21 8.81
C VAL A 278 11.98 8.49 7.55
N LEU A 279 10.81 7.85 7.60
CA LEU A 279 10.23 7.16 6.45
C LEU A 279 9.88 8.13 5.31
N ALA A 280 9.44 9.35 5.63
CA ALA A 280 9.18 10.39 4.64
C ALA A 280 10.47 10.81 3.90
N ALA A 281 11.60 10.92 4.60
CA ALA A 281 12.89 11.18 3.99
C ALA A 281 13.37 9.99 3.12
N LEU A 282 13.13 8.75 3.56
CA LEU A 282 13.42 7.56 2.74
C LEU A 282 12.54 7.50 1.47
N PHE A 283 11.31 8.00 1.55
CA PHE A 283 10.45 8.15 0.39
C PHE A 283 10.93 9.21 -0.60
N GLU A 284 11.67 10.24 -0.17
CA GLU A 284 12.34 11.18 -1.07
C GLU A 284 13.59 10.56 -1.68
N ASP A 285 14.42 9.92 -0.85
CA ASP A 285 15.62 9.18 -1.29
C ASP A 285 15.86 7.93 -0.44
N PRO A 286 15.64 6.73 -1.02
CA PRO A 286 15.94 5.46 -0.36
C PRO A 286 17.42 5.27 0.00
N ASN A 287 18.34 6.10 -0.51
CA ASN A 287 19.76 6.06 -0.17
C ASN A 287 20.14 6.95 1.01
N THR A 288 19.16 7.66 1.59
CA THR A 288 19.37 8.50 2.77
C THR A 288 20.07 7.70 3.88
N ARG A 289 21.14 8.29 4.41
CA ARG A 289 21.89 7.75 5.56
C ARG A 289 21.73 8.68 6.75
N TRP A 290 21.43 8.12 7.90
CA TRP A 290 21.59 8.80 9.18
C TRP A 290 23.05 8.68 9.61
N ARG A 291 23.65 9.81 10.02
CA ARG A 291 24.99 9.88 10.63
C ARG A 291 24.84 10.30 12.08
#